data_AF-A0A194VUQ1-F1
#
_entry.id   AF-A0A194VUQ1-F1
#
_cell.length_a   1.000
_cell.length_b   1.000
_cell.length_c   1.000
_cell.angle_alpha   90.00
_cell.angle_beta   90.00
_cell.angle_gamma   90.00
#
_symmetry.space_group_name_H-M   'P 1'
#
loop_
_entity.id
_entity.type
_entity.pdbx_description
1 polymer ?
#
loop_
_entity_poly.entity_id
_entity_poly.type
_entity_poly.pdbx_seq_one_letter_code
_entity_poly.pdbx_strand_id
1 'polypeptide(L)'
;MAALPLMTYYDDLEWLQQISQDKFAFYRRGERWDPTARSGPASLINIPIANPDDTNDLARAAAFQTARDARVASGAERYRLRRRGLAAFRDITDQEKKQNINELTGLMWNFQNVLKFSRTLGWGGMSLATLWLWKDPATGRQKRAVLKNALREGDTRRRNRMALNNERLNLRFLARAKHIIQRFKVANFIGAPLAGDIDDRGGVWLEWARRGDLDEVLGKVAEAVRVAQAGERRSTRNWNQDADLLPMLVMWQIFDCLTKACVAMAFPPRLQEVPLQGSQFPEDGDPLPEVIPLFPLAPYNVQYDNIHFDLDPGNVFIDETDNDHQGIALFKVADFGLASTSRETRRVDSAAPPAPDSLPFPDGVSKYIWEVRAKGKHGYYLPEQFTPDWDSVRLWSDPFTDGITDINGNLEHVAANYGAWSNIWQVGQIMWCCITLLNPNRPPIPQPMPTAPGPAASRPRTYGADVLDPIYVNRYGQRMCELVARCLMHKPADRPSLQDLQAELDEIRPPGPITPLTRAWVRKYIRDAPAARARLVDFNFRPEFNAAGARNRLYWLKPRDANDNPTRRFTPFR
;
A
#
# COMPACT_ATOMS: atom_id res chain seq x y z
N MET A 1 -13.65 -38.57 22.93
CA MET A 1 -13.30 -37.55 21.92
C MET A 1 -14.58 -36.86 21.52
N ALA A 2 -14.84 -35.67 22.05
CA ALA A 2 -15.98 -34.86 21.61
C ALA A 2 -15.64 -34.30 20.22
N ALA A 3 -16.47 -34.61 19.24
CA ALA A 3 -16.36 -34.02 17.91
C ALA A 3 -16.56 -32.50 18.04
N LEU A 4 -15.56 -31.71 17.60
CA LEU A 4 -15.76 -30.29 17.37
C LEU A 4 -16.91 -30.15 16.36
N PRO A 5 -17.88 -29.25 16.58
CA PRO A 5 -18.97 -29.07 15.63
C PRO A 5 -18.38 -28.65 14.28
N LEU A 6 -18.83 -29.30 13.20
CA LEU A 6 -18.62 -28.83 11.84
C LEU A 6 -19.26 -27.44 11.74
N MET A 7 -18.43 -26.40 11.83
CA MET A 7 -18.84 -25.02 11.57
C MET A 7 -19.38 -24.98 10.15
N THR A 8 -20.66 -24.65 10.00
CA THR A 8 -21.30 -24.67 8.67
C THR A 8 -20.86 -23.44 7.88
N TYR A 9 -20.92 -23.51 6.55
CA TYR A 9 -20.57 -22.38 5.68
C TYR A 9 -21.38 -21.11 5.98
N TYR A 10 -22.62 -21.28 6.42
CA TYR A 10 -23.46 -20.17 6.87
C TYR A 10 -22.85 -19.53 8.13
N ASP A 11 -22.50 -20.29 9.17
CA ASP A 11 -21.88 -19.69 10.38
C ASP A 11 -20.65 -18.82 10.08
N ASP A 12 -19.90 -19.13 9.00
CA ASP A 12 -18.75 -18.37 8.51
C ASP A 12 -19.11 -17.01 7.86
N LEU A 13 -20.17 -16.94 7.04
CA LEU A 13 -20.52 -15.72 6.28
C LEU A 13 -21.20 -14.68 7.18
N GLU A 14 -22.18 -15.09 8.00
CA GLU A 14 -22.83 -14.17 8.95
C GLU A 14 -21.80 -13.60 9.93
N TRP A 15 -20.91 -14.44 10.45
CA TRP A 15 -19.84 -13.99 11.34
C TRP A 15 -18.92 -12.98 10.65
N LEU A 16 -18.51 -13.25 9.41
CA LEU A 16 -17.66 -12.34 8.64
C LEU A 16 -18.36 -10.99 8.39
N GLN A 17 -19.64 -11.02 8.01
CA GLN A 17 -20.47 -9.85 7.76
C GLN A 17 -20.61 -8.99 9.03
N GLN A 18 -21.07 -9.59 10.13
CA GLN A 18 -21.29 -8.93 11.42
C GLN A 18 -20.00 -8.32 11.97
N ILE A 19 -18.89 -9.06 11.94
CA ILE A 19 -17.60 -8.54 12.37
C ILE A 19 -17.12 -7.40 11.50
N SER A 20 -17.30 -7.51 10.18
CA SER A 20 -16.90 -6.44 9.26
C SER A 20 -17.70 -5.17 9.53
N GLN A 21 -19.02 -5.28 9.69
CA GLN A 21 -19.88 -4.15 10.06
C GLN A 21 -19.48 -3.51 11.40
N ASP A 22 -19.30 -4.31 12.48
CA ASP A 22 -18.83 -3.81 13.78
C ASP A 22 -17.46 -3.12 13.65
N LYS A 23 -16.49 -3.74 12.97
CA LYS A 23 -15.15 -3.17 12.73
C LYS A 23 -15.22 -1.81 12.06
N PHE A 24 -16.02 -1.67 11.00
CA PHE A 24 -16.10 -0.42 10.25
C PHE A 24 -16.95 0.65 10.94
N ALA A 25 -17.90 0.26 11.79
CA ALA A 25 -18.57 1.20 12.68
C ALA A 25 -17.61 1.82 13.70
N PHE A 26 -16.74 1.02 14.32
CA PHE A 26 -15.65 1.53 15.18
C PHE A 26 -14.70 2.43 14.39
N TYR A 27 -14.35 2.05 13.17
CA TYR A 27 -13.49 2.85 12.29
C TYR A 27 -14.08 4.24 12.01
N ARG A 28 -15.36 4.32 11.64
CA ARG A 28 -16.09 5.58 11.41
C ARG A 28 -16.21 6.45 12.67
N ARG A 29 -16.22 5.85 13.87
CA ARG A 29 -16.16 6.58 15.15
C ARG A 29 -14.75 6.97 15.58
N GLY A 30 -13.73 6.49 14.85
CA GLY A 30 -12.33 6.72 15.19
C GLY A 30 -11.88 5.89 16.39
N GLU A 31 -12.68 4.94 16.82
CA GLU A 31 -12.41 4.05 17.95
C GLU A 31 -11.48 2.91 17.52
N ARG A 32 -10.87 2.24 18.50
CA ARG A 32 -10.06 1.05 18.25
C ARG A 32 -10.98 -0.16 18.29
N TRP A 33 -11.05 -0.89 17.19
CA TRP A 33 -11.67 -2.20 17.17
C TRP A 33 -10.75 -3.23 17.81
N ASP A 34 -11.26 -4.00 18.77
CA ASP A 34 -10.53 -5.07 19.47
C ASP A 34 -11.11 -6.44 19.09
N PRO A 35 -10.40 -7.24 18.28
CA PRO A 35 -10.85 -8.59 17.92
C PRO A 35 -10.99 -9.51 19.12
N THR A 36 -10.22 -9.29 20.20
CA THR A 36 -10.22 -10.17 21.38
C THR A 36 -11.53 -10.02 22.16
N ALA A 37 -11.99 -8.78 22.32
CA ALA A 37 -13.26 -8.45 22.94
C ALA A 37 -14.48 -8.91 22.13
N ARG A 38 -14.29 -9.29 20.86
CA ARG A 38 -15.33 -9.74 19.93
C ARG A 38 -15.21 -11.23 19.56
N SER A 39 -14.47 -12.00 20.35
CA SER A 39 -14.25 -13.45 20.13
C SER A 39 -15.46 -14.34 20.51
N GLY A 40 -16.57 -13.76 20.94
CA GLY A 40 -17.81 -14.48 21.27
C GLY A 40 -18.64 -14.87 20.03
N PRO A 41 -19.80 -15.52 20.25
CA PRO A 41 -20.76 -15.82 19.18
C PRO A 41 -21.16 -14.58 18.39
N ALA A 42 -21.28 -14.72 17.06
CA ALA A 42 -21.65 -13.65 16.14
C ALA A 42 -22.98 -12.98 16.55
N SER A 43 -23.95 -13.78 17.02
CA SER A 43 -25.25 -13.36 17.53
C SER A 43 -25.23 -12.39 18.72
N LEU A 44 -24.09 -12.20 19.38
CA LEU A 44 -23.91 -11.21 20.45
C LEU A 44 -23.36 -9.86 19.95
N ILE A 45 -22.99 -9.77 18.67
CA ILE A 45 -22.50 -8.55 18.05
C ILE A 45 -23.72 -7.77 17.56
N ASN A 46 -24.08 -6.71 18.29
CA ASN A 46 -25.07 -5.76 17.82
C ASN A 46 -24.54 -5.04 16.58
N ILE A 47 -25.04 -5.40 15.40
CA ILE A 47 -24.80 -4.61 14.18
C ILE A 47 -25.39 -3.23 14.43
N PRO A 48 -24.60 -2.16 14.37
CA PRO A 48 -25.13 -0.82 14.51
C PRO A 48 -26.15 -0.57 13.38
N ILE A 49 -27.33 -0.07 13.76
CA ILE A 49 -28.33 0.38 12.80
C ILE A 49 -27.69 1.48 11.96
N ALA A 50 -27.79 1.36 10.63
CA ALA A 50 -27.31 2.38 9.71
C ALA A 50 -27.84 3.75 10.15
N ASN A 51 -26.94 4.64 10.57
CA ASN A 51 -27.31 6.02 10.88
C ASN A 51 -27.03 6.86 9.63
N PRO A 52 -28.05 7.31 8.89
CA PRO A 52 -27.85 8.14 7.70
C PRO A 52 -27.13 9.47 8.01
N ASP A 53 -27.12 9.90 9.28
CA ASP A 53 -26.40 11.11 9.72
C ASP A 53 -24.88 10.90 9.76
N ASP A 54 -24.36 9.67 9.83
CA ASP A 54 -22.90 9.42 9.92
C ASP A 54 -22.10 10.00 8.74
N THR A 55 -22.74 10.21 7.58
CA THR A 55 -22.14 10.83 6.39
C THR A 55 -22.39 12.34 6.27
N ASN A 56 -23.41 12.87 6.96
CA ASN A 56 -23.87 14.25 6.79
C ASN A 56 -23.81 15.10 8.06
N ASP A 57 -23.30 14.56 9.17
CA ASP A 57 -23.16 15.25 10.45
C ASP A 57 -22.08 16.34 10.40
N LEU A 58 -22.48 17.52 9.91
CA LEU A 58 -21.67 18.73 9.85
C LEU A 58 -21.16 19.18 11.22
N ALA A 59 -21.96 18.98 12.28
CA ALA A 59 -21.61 19.39 13.62
C ALA A 59 -20.46 18.53 14.17
N ARG A 60 -20.55 17.21 14.00
CA ARG A 60 -19.48 16.27 14.35
C ARG A 60 -18.22 16.50 13.52
N ALA A 61 -18.36 16.76 12.22
CA ALA A 61 -17.23 17.12 11.37
C ALA A 61 -16.50 18.37 11.89
N ALA A 62 -17.24 19.43 12.20
CA ALA A 62 -16.68 20.69 12.74
C ALA A 62 -16.04 20.51 14.13
N ALA A 63 -16.66 19.73 15.01
CA ALA A 63 -16.11 19.43 16.34
C ALA A 63 -14.81 18.64 16.25
N PHE A 64 -14.76 17.61 15.40
CA PHE A 64 -13.55 16.83 15.15
C PHE A 64 -12.42 17.69 14.57
N GLN A 65 -12.77 18.53 13.60
CA GLN A 65 -11.85 19.45 12.94
C GLN A 65 -11.19 20.39 13.95
N THR A 66 -12.00 21.03 14.80
CA THR A 66 -11.53 21.93 15.86
C THR A 66 -10.60 21.22 16.85
N ALA A 67 -10.96 20.00 17.28
CA ALA A 67 -10.14 19.22 18.20
C ALA A 67 -8.80 18.82 17.57
N ARG A 68 -8.81 18.43 16.29
CA ARG A 68 -7.60 18.09 15.54
C ARG A 68 -6.69 19.32 15.39
N ASP A 69 -7.23 20.45 14.96
CA ASP A 69 -6.46 21.67 14.74
C ASP A 69 -5.79 22.16 16.02
N ALA A 70 -6.46 22.03 17.17
CA ALA A 70 -5.87 22.30 18.48
C ALA A 70 -4.69 21.35 18.79
N ARG A 71 -4.78 20.06 18.42
CA ARG A 71 -3.67 19.09 18.57
C ARG A 71 -2.52 19.35 17.60
N VAL A 72 -2.81 19.80 16.38
CA VAL A 72 -1.78 20.19 15.40
C VAL A 72 -1.06 21.46 15.87
N ALA A 73 -1.80 22.48 16.29
CA ALA A 73 -1.25 23.75 16.79
C ALA A 73 -0.38 23.56 18.04
N SER A 74 -0.78 22.66 18.95
CA SER A 74 0.04 22.27 20.11
C SER A 74 1.20 21.33 19.77
N GLY A 75 1.26 20.81 18.55
CA GLY A 75 2.24 19.83 18.10
C GLY A 75 2.04 18.41 18.64
N ALA A 76 0.92 18.15 19.35
CA ALA A 76 0.54 16.83 19.84
C ALA A 76 0.18 15.85 18.71
N GLU A 77 -0.31 16.38 17.58
CA GLU A 77 -0.62 15.63 16.37
C GLU A 77 0.29 16.04 15.22
N ARG A 78 1.00 15.05 14.67
CA ARG A 78 1.98 15.15 13.59
C ARG A 78 2.06 13.83 12.86
N TYR A 79 2.70 13.82 11.69
CA TYR A 79 3.03 12.58 11.01
C TYR A 79 3.90 11.72 11.94
N ARG A 80 3.40 10.53 12.25
CA ARG A 80 4.11 9.57 13.07
C ARG A 80 4.55 8.44 12.17
N LEU A 81 5.86 8.35 11.98
CA LEU A 81 6.48 7.21 11.32
C LEU A 81 5.93 5.93 11.95
N ARG A 82 5.35 5.07 11.11
CA ARG A 82 4.83 3.81 11.61
C ARG A 82 5.98 3.00 12.17
N ARG A 83 5.73 2.35 13.32
CA ARG A 83 6.72 1.42 13.88
C ARG A 83 6.98 0.34 12.85
N ARG A 84 8.24 0.01 12.62
CA ARG A 84 8.68 -1.02 11.68
C ARG A 84 9.55 -2.06 12.34
N GLY A 85 9.68 -3.17 11.64
CA GLY A 85 10.53 -4.29 12.07
C GLY A 85 9.98 -5.01 13.29
N LEU A 86 10.87 -5.69 14.00
CA LEU A 86 10.48 -6.65 15.03
C LEU A 86 9.66 -6.03 16.17
N ALA A 87 9.91 -4.77 16.52
CA ALA A 87 9.18 -4.06 17.58
C ALA A 87 7.74 -3.67 17.19
N ALA A 88 7.42 -3.68 15.89
CA ALA A 88 6.07 -3.50 15.36
C ALA A 88 5.38 -4.83 15.05
N PHE A 89 6.17 -5.91 15.04
CA PHE A 89 5.69 -7.24 14.73
C PHE A 89 5.30 -7.96 16.02
N ARG A 90 4.28 -8.82 15.93
CA ARG A 90 3.95 -9.73 17.03
C ARG A 90 5.14 -10.62 17.37
N ASP A 91 5.11 -11.23 18.54
CA ASP A 91 6.10 -12.25 18.88
C ASP A 91 6.08 -13.38 17.84
N ILE A 92 7.15 -13.44 17.05
CA ILE A 92 7.39 -14.52 16.08
C ILE A 92 7.75 -15.76 16.89
N THR A 93 7.08 -16.87 16.61
CA THR A 93 7.37 -18.13 17.30
C THR A 93 8.78 -18.61 16.94
N ASP A 94 9.41 -19.37 17.82
CA ASP A 94 10.75 -19.90 17.52
C ASP A 94 10.73 -20.90 16.36
N GLN A 95 9.62 -21.58 16.14
CA GLN A 95 9.42 -22.47 15.01
C GLN A 95 9.28 -21.68 13.69
N GLU A 96 8.57 -20.54 13.69
CA GLU A 96 8.47 -19.65 12.53
C GLU A 96 9.85 -19.11 12.14
N LYS A 97 10.66 -18.74 13.13
CA LYS A 97 12.06 -18.31 12.91
C LYS A 97 12.89 -19.44 12.32
N LYS A 98 12.85 -20.64 12.93
CA LYS A 98 13.60 -21.81 12.44
C LYS A 98 13.23 -22.16 11.00
N GLN A 99 11.94 -22.16 10.67
CA GLN A 99 11.47 -22.49 9.32
C GLN A 99 12.00 -21.48 8.29
N ASN A 100 11.88 -20.17 8.55
CA ASN A 100 12.40 -19.16 7.64
C ASN A 100 13.93 -19.25 7.52
N ILE A 101 14.65 -19.43 8.63
CA ILE A 101 16.11 -19.63 8.61
C ILE A 101 16.49 -20.84 7.75
N ASN A 102 15.79 -21.96 7.88
CA ASN A 102 16.06 -23.16 7.10
C ASN A 102 15.81 -22.93 5.60
N GLU A 103 14.72 -22.26 5.22
CA GLU A 103 14.45 -21.91 3.83
C GLU A 103 15.52 -20.97 3.26
N LEU A 104 15.93 -19.94 4.00
CA LEU A 104 17.00 -19.03 3.56
C LEU A 104 18.36 -19.74 3.45
N THR A 105 18.67 -20.63 4.40
CA THR A 105 19.92 -21.41 4.37
C THR A 105 19.93 -22.37 3.18
N GLY A 106 18.80 -23.00 2.86
CA GLY A 106 18.66 -23.85 1.68
C GLY A 106 18.88 -23.08 0.38
N LEU A 107 18.33 -21.86 0.27
CA LEU A 107 18.61 -20.98 -0.88
C LEU A 107 20.09 -20.65 -0.99
N MET A 108 20.74 -20.31 0.12
CA MET A 108 22.17 -20.00 0.13
C MET A 108 23.03 -21.20 -0.26
N TRP A 109 22.66 -22.39 0.18
CA TRP A 109 23.36 -23.62 -0.18
C TRP A 109 23.27 -23.92 -1.67
N ASN A 110 22.05 -23.87 -2.21
CA ASN A 110 21.79 -24.18 -3.61
C ASN A 110 22.44 -23.18 -4.58
N PHE A 111 22.67 -21.93 -4.13
CA PHE A 111 23.20 -20.84 -4.94
C PHE A 111 24.50 -20.25 -4.38
N GLN A 112 25.28 -21.02 -3.61
CA GLN A 112 26.42 -20.52 -2.82
C GLN A 112 27.49 -19.72 -3.59
N ASN A 113 27.63 -19.97 -4.90
CA ASN A 113 28.62 -19.31 -5.74
C ASN A 113 28.13 -17.97 -6.32
N VAL A 114 26.82 -17.74 -6.34
CA VAL A 114 26.17 -16.62 -7.03
C VAL A 114 25.28 -15.78 -6.12
N LEU A 115 24.87 -16.29 -4.96
CA LEU A 115 23.92 -15.63 -4.07
C LEU A 115 24.51 -15.41 -2.67
N LYS A 116 24.41 -14.17 -2.19
CA LYS A 116 24.80 -13.80 -0.83
C LYS A 116 23.67 -13.08 -0.12
N PHE A 117 23.31 -13.57 1.06
CA PHE A 117 22.43 -12.85 1.97
C PHE A 117 23.11 -11.56 2.44
N SER A 118 22.37 -10.45 2.44
CA SER A 118 22.87 -9.17 2.95
C SER A 118 22.26 -8.83 4.31
N ARG A 119 20.94 -8.63 4.38
CA ARG A 119 20.25 -8.24 5.62
C ARG A 119 18.74 -8.46 5.53
N THR A 120 18.09 -8.42 6.68
CA THR A 120 16.63 -8.29 6.76
C THR A 120 16.22 -6.84 6.53
N LEU A 121 15.23 -6.61 5.68
CA LEU A 121 14.69 -5.27 5.42
C LEU A 121 13.45 -4.98 6.27
N GLY A 122 12.58 -5.97 6.49
CA GLY A 122 11.37 -5.77 7.26
C GLY A 122 10.55 -7.05 7.44
N TRP A 123 9.64 -6.98 8.41
CA TRP A 123 8.65 -8.02 8.72
C TRP A 123 7.27 -7.43 8.46
N GLY A 124 6.54 -7.99 7.52
CA GLY A 124 5.14 -7.67 7.22
C GLY A 124 4.20 -8.73 7.78
N GLY A 125 2.90 -8.44 7.86
CA GLY A 125 1.90 -9.34 8.46
C GLY A 125 1.89 -10.76 7.88
N MET A 126 2.26 -10.87 6.61
CA MET A 126 2.25 -12.12 5.82
C MET A 126 3.64 -12.57 5.36
N SER A 127 4.63 -11.67 5.29
CA SER A 127 5.91 -11.95 4.64
C SER A 127 7.13 -11.30 5.30
N LEU A 128 8.29 -11.92 5.12
CA LEU A 128 9.62 -11.44 5.48
C LEU A 128 10.31 -10.89 4.23
N ALA A 129 10.76 -9.64 4.27
CA ALA A 129 11.54 -9.02 3.22
C ALA A 129 13.04 -9.06 3.56
N THR A 130 13.86 -9.61 2.66
CA THR A 130 15.30 -9.77 2.84
C THR A 130 16.07 -9.26 1.62
N LEU A 131 17.21 -8.61 1.85
CA LEU A 131 18.10 -8.10 0.81
C LEU A 131 19.18 -9.13 0.49
N TRP A 132 19.41 -9.32 -0.80
CA TRP A 132 20.37 -10.26 -1.35
C TRP A 132 21.26 -9.60 -2.38
N LEU A 133 22.46 -10.15 -2.54
CA LEU A 133 23.43 -9.79 -3.55
C LEU A 133 23.64 -10.98 -4.48
N TRP A 134 23.21 -10.83 -5.72
CA TRP A 134 23.47 -11.76 -6.81
C TRP A 134 24.77 -11.37 -7.51
N LYS A 135 25.58 -12.37 -7.87
CA LYS A 135 26.79 -12.24 -8.67
C LYS A 135 26.62 -13.10 -9.93
N ASP A 136 26.72 -12.45 -11.08
CA ASP A 136 26.79 -13.14 -12.36
C ASP A 136 28.18 -13.83 -12.46
N PRO A 137 28.24 -15.16 -12.59
CA PRO A 137 29.51 -15.87 -12.65
C PRO A 137 30.27 -15.62 -13.96
N ALA A 138 29.58 -15.29 -15.06
CA ALA A 138 30.19 -15.06 -16.36
C ALA A 138 30.83 -13.68 -16.44
N THR A 139 30.13 -12.64 -15.95
CA THR A 139 30.61 -11.25 -16.06
C THR A 139 31.24 -10.71 -14.77
N GLY A 140 31.03 -11.40 -13.64
CA GLY A 140 31.39 -10.90 -12.32
C GLY A 140 30.51 -9.75 -11.81
N ARG A 141 29.57 -9.26 -12.63
CA ARG A 141 28.65 -8.17 -12.28
C ARG A 141 27.81 -8.56 -11.07
N GLN A 142 27.47 -7.58 -10.24
CA GLN A 142 26.63 -7.80 -9.07
C GLN A 142 25.34 -7.00 -9.16
N LYS A 143 24.24 -7.60 -8.71
CA LYS A 143 22.93 -6.95 -8.61
C LYS A 143 22.28 -7.28 -7.29
N ARG A 144 21.59 -6.30 -6.70
CA ARG A 144 20.86 -6.49 -5.45
C ARG A 144 19.40 -6.74 -5.74
N ALA A 145 18.80 -7.64 -4.98
CA ALA A 145 17.41 -8.01 -5.10
C ALA A 145 16.80 -8.24 -3.73
N VAL A 146 15.50 -8.01 -3.63
CA VAL A 146 14.72 -8.25 -2.42
C VAL A 146 13.94 -9.55 -2.59
N LEU A 147 13.99 -10.43 -1.60
CA LEU A 147 13.14 -11.62 -1.53
C LEU A 147 12.07 -11.40 -0.46
N LYS A 148 10.79 -11.46 -0.88
CA LYS A 148 9.64 -11.61 0.01
C LYS A 148 9.29 -13.09 0.18
N ASN A 149 9.42 -13.61 1.40
CA ASN A 149 9.08 -14.99 1.74
C ASN A 149 7.90 -15.05 2.72
N ALA A 150 7.08 -16.10 2.63
CA ALA A 150 5.93 -16.26 3.51
C ALA A 150 6.37 -16.40 4.97
N LEU A 151 5.62 -15.78 5.89
CA LEU A 151 5.73 -16.01 7.32
C LEU A 151 4.66 -17.00 7.80
N ARG A 152 4.73 -17.34 9.08
CA ARG A 152 3.84 -18.27 9.77
C ARG A 152 4.06 -19.74 9.43
N GLU A 153 3.26 -20.59 10.09
CA GLU A 153 3.28 -22.05 9.99
C GLU A 153 1.92 -22.60 9.56
N GLY A 154 1.91 -23.89 9.20
CA GLY A 154 0.71 -24.64 8.83
C GLY A 154 -0.12 -23.95 7.75
N ASP A 155 -1.44 -23.94 7.92
CA ASP A 155 -2.39 -23.36 6.96
C ASP A 155 -2.23 -21.86 6.79
N THR A 156 -1.75 -21.15 7.82
CA THR A 156 -1.53 -19.71 7.67
C THR A 156 -0.32 -19.42 6.79
N ARG A 157 0.74 -20.23 6.86
CA ARG A 157 1.86 -20.16 5.89
C ARG A 157 1.37 -20.42 4.48
N ARG A 158 0.50 -21.42 4.30
CA ARG A 158 -0.08 -21.76 2.99
C ARG A 158 -0.86 -20.59 2.42
N ARG A 159 -1.73 -19.94 3.22
CA ARG A 159 -2.45 -18.72 2.83
C ARG A 159 -1.51 -17.56 2.48
N ASN A 160 -0.47 -17.34 3.29
CA ASN A 160 0.54 -16.32 3.01
C ASN A 160 1.31 -16.60 1.70
N ARG A 161 1.59 -17.87 1.38
CA ARG A 161 2.18 -18.26 0.09
C ARG A 161 1.22 -18.01 -1.08
N MET A 162 -0.08 -18.23 -0.90
CA MET A 162 -1.08 -17.87 -1.91
C MET A 162 -1.11 -16.36 -2.14
N ALA A 163 -1.07 -15.54 -1.07
CA ALA A 163 -0.98 -14.08 -1.20
C ALA A 163 0.28 -13.63 -1.95
N LEU A 164 1.44 -14.25 -1.68
CA LEU A 164 2.68 -13.97 -2.43
C LEU A 164 2.59 -14.43 -3.90
N ASN A 165 1.90 -15.53 -4.18
CA ASN A 165 1.66 -15.95 -5.56
C ASN A 165 0.74 -14.96 -6.29
N ASN A 166 -0.30 -14.43 -5.61
CA ASN A 166 -1.15 -13.38 -6.16
C ASN A 166 -0.35 -12.09 -6.42
N GLU A 167 0.51 -11.68 -5.48
CA GLU A 167 1.45 -10.56 -5.67
C GLU A 167 2.33 -10.78 -6.91
N ARG A 168 2.87 -12.00 -7.05
CA ARG A 168 3.67 -12.38 -8.21
C ARG A 168 2.89 -12.22 -9.51
N LEU A 169 1.66 -12.73 -9.56
CA LEU A 169 0.79 -12.64 -10.75
C LEU A 169 0.45 -11.19 -11.09
N ASN A 170 0.07 -10.38 -10.10
CA ASN A 170 -0.18 -8.95 -10.29
C ASN A 170 1.03 -8.24 -10.88
N LEU A 171 2.22 -8.50 -10.35
CA LEU A 171 3.46 -7.92 -10.87
C LEU A 171 3.88 -8.48 -12.25
N ARG A 172 3.38 -9.64 -12.67
CA ARG A 172 3.55 -10.10 -14.07
C ARG A 172 2.74 -9.27 -15.04
N PHE A 173 1.52 -8.88 -14.66
CA PHE A 173 0.69 -8.01 -15.48
C PHE A 173 1.25 -6.58 -15.54
N LEU A 174 1.76 -6.09 -14.42
CA LEU A 174 2.35 -4.77 -14.26
C LEU A 174 3.85 -4.72 -14.62
N ALA A 175 4.37 -5.78 -15.25
CA ALA A 175 5.75 -5.82 -15.68
C ALA A 175 6.03 -4.69 -16.69
N ARG A 176 7.23 -4.11 -16.60
CA ARG A 176 7.69 -2.96 -17.40
C ARG A 176 6.95 -1.64 -17.11
N ALA A 177 6.07 -1.58 -16.12
CA ALA A 177 5.50 -0.31 -15.64
C ALA A 177 6.54 0.44 -14.79
N LYS A 178 6.98 1.61 -15.27
CA LYS A 178 8.08 2.37 -14.67
C LYS A 178 7.81 2.80 -13.23
N HIS A 179 6.56 3.10 -12.88
CA HIS A 179 6.17 3.60 -11.56
C HIS A 179 5.66 2.48 -10.62
N ILE A 180 5.88 1.22 -10.98
CA ILE A 180 5.59 0.04 -10.15
C ILE A 180 6.91 -0.67 -9.82
N ILE A 181 7.06 -1.16 -8.58
CA ILE A 181 8.20 -2.01 -8.21
C ILE A 181 8.20 -3.27 -9.07
N GLN A 182 9.30 -3.49 -9.77
CA GLN A 182 9.43 -4.58 -10.73
C GLN A 182 9.91 -5.87 -10.07
N ARG A 183 9.49 -7.01 -10.65
CA ARG A 183 10.06 -8.31 -10.31
C ARG A 183 11.51 -8.38 -10.77
N PHE A 184 12.36 -8.92 -9.91
CA PHE A 184 13.72 -9.27 -10.27
C PHE A 184 13.75 -10.73 -10.72
N LYS A 185 13.87 -10.99 -12.02
CA LYS A 185 14.11 -12.35 -12.52
C LYS A 185 15.59 -12.71 -12.45
N VAL A 186 15.90 -13.68 -11.62
CA VAL A 186 17.22 -14.27 -11.45
C VAL A 186 17.69 -14.92 -12.76
N ALA A 187 16.80 -15.61 -13.48
CA ALA A 187 17.11 -16.24 -14.77
C ALA A 187 17.68 -15.26 -15.80
N ASN A 188 17.24 -14.00 -15.79
CA ASN A 188 17.75 -13.00 -16.72
C ASN A 188 19.09 -12.40 -16.30
N PHE A 189 19.47 -12.59 -15.03
CA PHE A 189 20.71 -12.07 -14.51
C PHE A 189 21.85 -13.09 -14.58
N ILE A 190 21.59 -14.36 -14.24
CA ILE A 190 22.62 -15.42 -14.23
C ILE A 190 22.38 -16.53 -15.26
N GLY A 191 21.33 -16.44 -16.07
CA GLY A 191 20.93 -17.45 -17.04
C GLY A 191 19.97 -18.49 -16.46
N ALA A 192 19.00 -18.93 -17.28
CA ALA A 192 17.96 -19.89 -16.88
C ALA A 192 18.50 -21.22 -16.32
N PRO A 193 19.55 -21.86 -16.88
CA PRO A 193 20.09 -23.10 -16.33
C PRO A 193 20.61 -22.95 -14.90
N LEU A 194 21.21 -21.80 -14.58
CA LEU A 194 21.74 -21.52 -13.25
C LEU A 194 20.67 -21.07 -12.27
N ALA A 195 19.65 -20.34 -12.73
CA ALA A 195 18.53 -19.91 -11.89
C ALA A 195 17.61 -21.06 -11.50
N GLY A 196 17.51 -22.10 -12.33
CA GLY A 196 16.53 -23.18 -12.13
C GLY A 196 15.12 -22.60 -12.10
N ASP A 197 14.36 -22.91 -11.06
CA ASP A 197 13.01 -22.40 -10.84
C ASP A 197 12.88 -21.45 -9.64
N ILE A 198 14.00 -20.83 -9.24
CA ILE A 198 14.02 -19.90 -8.11
C ILE A 198 13.09 -18.69 -8.31
N ASP A 199 12.84 -18.28 -9.55
CA ASP A 199 11.99 -17.14 -9.87
C ASP A 199 10.51 -17.37 -9.53
N ASP A 200 10.10 -18.65 -9.43
CA ASP A 200 8.74 -19.07 -9.13
C ASP A 200 8.60 -19.90 -7.84
N ARG A 201 9.71 -20.27 -7.18
CA ARG A 201 9.74 -20.99 -5.91
C ARG A 201 9.85 -20.07 -4.68
N GLY A 202 9.08 -20.39 -3.65
CA GLY A 202 9.36 -19.99 -2.26
C GLY A 202 9.08 -18.53 -1.87
N GLY A 203 8.95 -17.62 -2.83
CA GLY A 203 8.72 -16.20 -2.56
C GLY A 203 8.56 -15.36 -3.82
N VAL A 204 8.78 -14.06 -3.70
CA VAL A 204 8.83 -13.12 -4.83
C VAL A 204 10.13 -12.34 -4.77
N TRP A 205 10.89 -12.41 -5.85
CA TRP A 205 12.08 -11.59 -6.07
C TRP A 205 11.68 -10.25 -6.69
N LEU A 206 12.14 -9.17 -6.07
CA LEU A 206 11.83 -7.79 -6.43
C LEU A 206 13.12 -7.00 -6.62
N GLU A 207 13.05 -5.93 -7.41
CA GLU A 207 14.11 -4.94 -7.45
C GLU A 207 14.30 -4.27 -6.08
N TRP A 208 15.50 -3.72 -5.86
CA TRP A 208 15.83 -3.04 -4.60
C TRP A 208 15.72 -1.54 -4.73
N ALA A 209 14.69 -0.96 -4.10
CA ALA A 209 14.58 0.48 -3.88
C ALA A 209 15.56 0.94 -2.78
N ARG A 210 16.71 1.47 -3.20
CA ARG A 210 17.82 1.83 -2.30
C ARG A 210 17.51 3.01 -1.36
N ARG A 211 16.58 3.90 -1.73
CA ARG A 211 16.34 5.16 -0.99
C ARG A 211 15.22 5.06 0.04
N GLY A 212 14.73 3.84 0.30
CA GLY A 212 13.65 3.59 1.25
C GLY A 212 12.29 3.91 0.64
N ASP A 213 11.39 4.45 1.45
CA ASP A 213 10.01 4.74 1.09
C ASP A 213 9.54 6.09 1.66
N LEU A 214 8.39 6.52 1.18
CA LEU A 214 7.84 7.84 1.45
C LEU A 214 7.44 8.02 2.93
N ASP A 215 6.97 6.98 3.61
CA ASP A 215 6.64 7.04 5.05
C ASP A 215 7.86 7.39 5.91
N GLU A 216 9.05 6.83 5.60
CA GLU A 216 10.29 7.23 6.28
C GLU A 216 10.68 8.68 5.98
N VAL A 217 10.49 9.15 4.75
CA VAL A 217 10.74 10.53 4.36
C VAL A 217 9.81 11.49 5.11
N LEU A 218 8.50 11.23 5.12
CA LEU A 218 7.50 12.05 5.81
C LEU A 218 7.77 12.10 7.32
N GLY A 219 8.16 10.98 7.93
CA GLY A 219 8.57 10.95 9.34
C GLY A 219 9.78 11.85 9.64
N LYS A 220 10.81 11.82 8.80
CA LYS A 220 12.01 12.68 8.95
C LYS A 220 11.67 14.16 8.75
N VAL A 221 10.81 14.46 7.78
CA VAL A 221 10.38 15.82 7.49
C VAL A 221 9.56 16.38 8.65
N ALA A 222 8.55 15.64 9.12
CA ALA A 222 7.69 16.07 10.23
C ALA A 222 8.49 16.32 11.52
N GLU A 223 9.49 15.47 11.81
CA GLU A 223 10.38 15.68 12.95
C GLU A 223 11.27 16.91 12.79
N ALA A 224 11.82 17.15 11.59
CA ALA A 224 12.61 18.34 11.32
C ALA A 224 11.80 19.63 11.50
N VAL A 225 10.56 19.65 11.01
CA VAL A 225 9.61 20.75 11.19
C VAL A 225 9.28 20.95 12.67
N ARG A 226 9.06 19.87 13.43
CA ARG A 226 8.80 19.93 14.89
C ARG A 226 9.95 20.60 15.63
N VAL A 227 11.17 20.09 15.44
CA VAL A 227 12.37 20.62 16.11
C VAL A 227 12.57 22.11 15.81
N ALA A 228 12.27 22.53 14.56
CA ALA A 228 12.39 23.92 14.17
C ALA A 228 11.32 24.81 14.82
N GLN A 229 10.06 24.38 14.86
CA GLN A 229 8.97 25.10 15.51
C GLN A 229 9.15 25.21 17.03
N ALA A 230 9.74 24.20 17.67
CA ALA A 230 9.99 24.19 19.12
C ALA A 230 11.18 25.08 19.54
N GLY A 231 11.91 25.68 18.59
CA GLY A 231 13.12 26.48 18.89
C GLY A 231 14.27 25.65 19.47
N GLU A 232 14.21 24.32 19.40
CA GLU A 232 15.20 23.38 19.98
C GLU A 232 16.55 23.40 19.23
N ARG A 233 16.63 24.02 18.04
CA ARG A 233 17.90 24.24 17.32
C ARG A 233 18.64 25.47 17.87
N ARG A 234 19.65 25.22 18.72
CA ARG A 234 20.57 26.22 19.29
C ARG A 234 21.44 27.03 18.29
N SER A 235 21.27 26.88 16.97
CA SER A 235 21.98 27.71 15.99
C SER A 235 21.35 27.60 14.61
N THR A 236 20.38 28.46 14.30
CA THR A 236 20.07 28.86 12.92
C THR A 236 19.48 30.26 12.93
N ARG A 237 20.33 31.30 12.86
CA ARG A 237 19.91 32.67 12.48
C ARG A 237 19.22 32.71 11.09
N ASN A 238 19.25 31.61 10.33
CA ASN A 238 18.73 31.46 8.96
C ASN A 238 17.76 30.26 8.80
N TRP A 239 16.92 29.93 9.79
CA TRP A 239 15.84 28.97 9.53
C TRP A 239 14.81 29.63 8.61
N ASN A 240 14.70 29.13 7.38
CA ASN A 240 13.58 29.45 6.49
C ASN A 240 12.49 28.40 6.75
N GLN A 241 11.29 28.85 7.14
CA GLN A 241 10.14 28.01 7.47
C GLN A 241 9.80 26.99 6.35
N ASP A 242 10.14 27.31 5.11
CA ASP A 242 9.88 26.46 3.95
C ASP A 242 11.02 25.50 3.59
N ALA A 243 12.19 25.60 4.22
CA ALA A 243 13.36 24.80 3.81
C ALA A 243 13.28 23.31 4.19
N ASP A 244 12.46 22.97 5.19
CA ASP A 244 12.32 21.60 5.69
C ASP A 244 11.03 20.92 5.20
N LEU A 245 10.08 21.69 4.65
CA LEU A 245 8.84 21.18 4.04
C LEU A 245 9.08 20.67 2.62
N LEU A 246 8.17 19.84 2.11
CA LEU A 246 8.29 19.28 0.76
C LEU A 246 8.26 20.41 -0.27
N PRO A 247 9.28 20.57 -1.12
CA PRO A 247 9.23 21.54 -2.21
C PRO A 247 8.09 21.22 -3.17
N MET A 248 7.46 22.24 -3.75
CA MET A 248 6.38 22.08 -4.73
C MET A 248 6.71 21.08 -5.84
N LEU A 249 7.91 21.17 -6.41
CA LEU A 249 8.32 20.29 -7.50
C LEU A 249 8.43 18.82 -7.04
N VAL A 250 8.83 18.56 -5.78
CA VAL A 250 8.84 17.21 -5.22
C VAL A 250 7.40 16.73 -4.97
N MET A 251 6.52 17.60 -4.47
CA MET A 251 5.09 17.29 -4.29
C MET A 251 4.44 16.88 -5.61
N TRP A 252 4.63 17.71 -6.64
CA TRP A 252 4.16 17.44 -8.00
C TRP A 252 4.74 16.12 -8.52
N GLN A 253 6.05 15.89 -8.34
CA GLN A 253 6.69 14.67 -8.82
C GLN A 253 6.15 13.39 -8.15
N ILE A 254 5.89 13.43 -6.84
CA ILE A 254 5.24 12.32 -6.14
C ILE A 254 3.87 12.07 -6.75
N PHE A 255 3.07 13.12 -6.94
CA PHE A 255 1.70 12.99 -7.46
C PHE A 255 1.67 12.47 -8.90
N ASP A 256 2.56 12.97 -9.77
CA ASP A 256 2.71 12.52 -11.15
C ASP A 256 3.12 11.03 -11.22
N CYS A 257 4.14 10.63 -10.45
CA CYS A 257 4.56 9.22 -10.39
C CYS A 257 3.43 8.30 -9.90
N LEU A 258 2.70 8.69 -8.86
CA LEU A 258 1.60 7.90 -8.33
C LEU A 258 0.40 7.86 -9.28
N THR A 259 0.15 8.93 -10.03
CA THR A 259 -0.88 8.96 -11.07
C THR A 259 -0.54 8.00 -12.20
N LYS A 260 0.72 8.00 -12.66
CA LYS A 260 1.20 7.05 -13.68
C LYS A 260 1.15 5.60 -13.19
N ALA A 261 1.41 5.35 -11.90
CA ALA A 261 1.18 4.05 -11.28
C ALA A 261 -0.31 3.65 -11.31
N CYS A 262 -1.25 4.58 -11.06
CA CYS A 262 -2.68 4.33 -11.20
C CYS A 262 -3.07 4.01 -12.65
N VAL A 263 -2.50 4.72 -13.63
CA VAL A 263 -2.67 4.40 -15.05
C VAL A 263 -2.15 3.01 -15.36
N ALA A 264 -0.96 2.63 -14.87
CA ALA A 264 -0.43 1.28 -15.04
C ALA A 264 -1.33 0.20 -14.43
N MET A 265 -1.97 0.48 -13.30
CA MET A 265 -2.89 -0.47 -12.65
C MET A 265 -4.22 -0.60 -13.40
N ALA A 266 -4.73 0.48 -13.99
CA ALA A 266 -5.95 0.46 -14.81
C ALA A 266 -5.70 -0.11 -16.22
N PHE A 267 -4.58 0.26 -16.82
CA PHE A 267 -4.14 -0.10 -18.17
C PHE A 267 -2.69 -0.61 -18.13
N PRO A 268 -2.47 -1.88 -17.71
CA PRO A 268 -1.12 -2.43 -17.63
C PRO A 268 -0.39 -2.31 -18.97
N PRO A 269 0.78 -1.63 -19.04
CA PRO A 269 1.42 -1.30 -20.32
C PRO A 269 1.66 -2.53 -21.21
N ARG A 270 2.04 -3.65 -20.59
CA ARG A 270 2.28 -4.92 -21.28
C ARG A 270 1.02 -5.50 -21.95
N LEU A 271 -0.16 -5.12 -21.50
CA LEU A 271 -1.43 -5.55 -22.10
C LEU A 271 -1.91 -4.60 -23.20
N GLN A 272 -1.25 -3.46 -23.41
CA GLN A 272 -1.61 -2.48 -24.43
C GLN A 272 -0.80 -2.64 -25.73
N GLU A 273 0.28 -3.43 -25.75
CA GLU A 273 1.02 -3.76 -26.97
C GLU A 273 0.28 -4.87 -27.77
N VAL A 274 0.01 -4.66 -29.06
CA VAL A 274 -0.86 -5.49 -29.94
C VAL A 274 -0.13 -5.86 -31.25
N PRO A 275 -0.43 -6.99 -31.95
CA PRO A 275 -1.44 -8.04 -31.66
C PRO A 275 -0.90 -9.48 -31.51
N LEU A 276 -1.73 -10.33 -30.89
CA LEU A 276 -1.76 -11.80 -31.05
C LEU A 276 -0.55 -12.59 -30.52
N GLN A 277 -0.44 -12.75 -29.21
CA GLN A 277 0.03 -14.00 -28.62
C GLN A 277 -0.32 -13.99 -27.13
N GLY A 278 -1.28 -14.82 -26.73
CA GLY A 278 -1.58 -15.04 -25.31
C GLY A 278 -0.28 -15.27 -24.54
N SER A 279 -0.06 -14.51 -23.47
CA SER A 279 1.08 -14.64 -22.54
C SER A 279 2.51 -14.35 -23.05
N GLN A 280 2.75 -13.90 -24.30
CA GLN A 280 4.13 -13.86 -24.84
C GLN A 280 4.89 -12.53 -24.78
N PHE A 281 4.33 -11.44 -24.24
CA PHE A 281 5.17 -10.28 -23.99
C PHE A 281 6.13 -10.56 -22.83
N PRO A 282 7.46 -10.45 -23.04
CA PRO A 282 8.42 -10.72 -21.99
C PRO A 282 8.14 -9.79 -20.81
N GLU A 283 8.21 -10.32 -19.59
CA GLU A 283 8.16 -9.49 -18.36
C GLU A 283 9.37 -8.56 -18.26
N ASP A 284 10.35 -8.73 -19.16
CA ASP A 284 11.66 -8.14 -19.10
C ASP A 284 11.89 -7.28 -20.35
N GLY A 285 12.66 -6.22 -20.17
CA GLY A 285 12.94 -5.24 -21.21
C GLY A 285 12.89 -3.82 -20.66
N ASP A 286 13.01 -2.85 -21.55
CA ASP A 286 12.90 -1.44 -21.19
C ASP A 286 11.49 -1.12 -20.70
N PRO A 287 11.34 -0.15 -19.77
CA PRO A 287 10.03 0.30 -19.31
C PRO A 287 9.13 0.69 -20.49
N LEU A 288 7.86 0.34 -20.38
CA LEU A 288 6.83 0.73 -21.33
C LEU A 288 6.13 2.00 -20.87
N PRO A 289 5.60 2.81 -21.81
CA PRO A 289 4.86 4.01 -21.47
C PRO A 289 3.55 3.64 -20.75
N GLU A 290 3.27 4.29 -19.62
CA GLU A 290 2.01 4.15 -18.89
C GLU A 290 1.03 5.18 -19.42
N VAL A 291 0.30 4.79 -20.47
CA VAL A 291 -0.60 5.64 -21.21
C VAL A 291 -2.03 5.13 -21.12
N ILE A 292 -2.97 6.06 -21.02
CA ILE A 292 -4.39 5.74 -21.20
C ILE A 292 -4.60 5.50 -22.70
N PRO A 293 -5.07 4.32 -23.11
CA PRO A 293 -5.27 4.03 -24.52
C PRO A 293 -6.37 4.93 -25.12
N LEU A 294 -6.16 5.41 -26.34
CA LEU A 294 -7.19 6.13 -27.09
C LEU A 294 -8.30 5.14 -27.49
N PHE A 295 -9.41 5.13 -26.76
CA PHE A 295 -10.59 4.34 -27.13
C PHE A 295 -11.22 4.89 -28.42
N PRO A 296 -11.79 4.04 -29.30
CA PRO A 296 -11.96 2.59 -29.20
C PRO A 296 -10.98 1.79 -30.09
N LEU A 297 -9.74 2.26 -30.28
CA LEU A 297 -8.96 1.87 -31.47
C LEU A 297 -8.37 0.44 -31.47
N ALA A 298 -8.55 -0.37 -30.43
CA ALA A 298 -8.22 -1.79 -30.52
C ALA A 298 -9.17 -2.68 -29.70
N PRO A 299 -9.63 -3.82 -30.25
CA PRO A 299 -10.38 -4.85 -29.50
C PRO A 299 -9.55 -5.54 -28.39
N TYR A 300 -8.33 -5.03 -28.12
CA TYR A 300 -7.35 -5.58 -27.19
C TYR A 300 -6.94 -4.59 -26.08
N ASN A 301 -7.50 -3.37 -26.06
CA ASN A 301 -7.25 -2.42 -24.96
C ASN A 301 -8.01 -2.88 -23.72
N VAL A 302 -7.38 -3.77 -22.95
CA VAL A 302 -7.98 -4.32 -21.73
C VAL A 302 -7.79 -3.32 -20.60
N GLN A 303 -8.87 -2.69 -20.18
CA GLN A 303 -8.96 -2.10 -18.86
C GLN A 303 -8.99 -3.23 -17.84
N TYR A 304 -7.94 -3.31 -17.01
CA TYR A 304 -7.75 -4.37 -16.03
C TYR A 304 -8.21 -3.95 -14.63
N ASP A 305 -8.15 -2.65 -14.33
CA ASP A 305 -8.57 -2.05 -13.04
C ASP A 305 -8.06 -2.82 -11.82
N ASN A 306 -6.74 -2.96 -11.70
CA ASN A 306 -6.13 -3.55 -10.52
C ASN A 306 -6.26 -2.58 -9.34
N ILE A 307 -7.13 -2.85 -8.38
CA ILE A 307 -7.27 -2.06 -7.16
C ILE A 307 -6.24 -2.54 -6.14
N HIS A 308 -5.41 -1.61 -5.63
CA HIS A 308 -4.30 -1.95 -4.75
C HIS A 308 -4.76 -2.39 -3.34
N PHE A 309 -5.81 -1.74 -2.81
CA PHE A 309 -6.36 -1.88 -1.44
C PHE A 309 -5.40 -1.51 -0.29
N ASP A 310 -4.09 -1.54 -0.50
CA ASP A 310 -3.10 -1.28 0.54
C ASP A 310 -2.15 -0.12 0.19
N LEU A 311 -2.60 0.85 -0.60
CA LEU A 311 -1.73 1.95 -1.03
C LEU A 311 -1.64 3.01 0.08
N ASP A 312 -0.42 3.21 0.59
CA ASP A 312 -0.09 4.15 1.65
C ASP A 312 1.39 4.59 1.51
N PRO A 313 1.87 5.61 2.26
CA PRO A 313 3.23 6.14 2.06
C PRO A 313 4.36 5.11 2.26
N GLY A 314 4.17 4.03 3.02
CA GLY A 314 5.20 2.99 3.22
C GLY A 314 5.21 1.93 2.13
N ASN A 315 4.20 1.93 1.26
CA ASN A 315 4.14 1.12 0.05
C ASN A 315 4.53 1.95 -1.20
N VAL A 316 5.03 3.19 -1.01
CA VAL A 316 5.62 4.04 -2.06
C VAL A 316 7.12 4.10 -1.86
N PHE A 317 7.85 3.34 -2.66
CA PHE A 317 9.30 3.24 -2.63
C PHE A 317 9.97 4.33 -3.48
N ILE A 318 11.21 4.64 -3.14
CA ILE A 318 11.99 5.69 -3.78
C ILE A 318 13.19 5.05 -4.48
N ASP A 319 13.26 5.26 -5.80
CA ASP A 319 14.29 4.74 -6.68
C ASP A 319 15.31 5.82 -7.06
N GLU A 320 16.25 5.47 -7.95
CA GLU A 320 17.24 6.39 -8.49
C GLU A 320 16.59 7.50 -9.34
N THR A 321 17.37 8.53 -9.65
CA THR A 321 16.96 9.59 -10.57
C THR A 321 17.06 9.06 -11.99
N ASP A 322 16.13 9.44 -12.86
CA ASP A 322 16.22 9.18 -14.29
C ASP A 322 16.12 10.49 -15.09
N ASN A 323 16.10 10.35 -16.42
CA ASN A 323 16.05 11.48 -17.34
C ASN A 323 14.68 12.20 -17.34
N ASP A 324 13.60 11.52 -16.94
CA ASP A 324 12.24 12.05 -17.02
C ASP A 324 11.88 12.89 -15.79
N HIS A 325 12.55 12.64 -14.65
CA HIS A 325 12.23 13.24 -13.35
C HIS A 325 13.12 14.43 -12.95
N GLN A 326 13.80 15.08 -13.91
CA GLN A 326 14.59 16.31 -13.70
C GLN A 326 15.58 16.27 -12.50
N GLY A 327 16.13 15.09 -12.20
CA GLY A 327 17.04 14.90 -11.05
C GLY A 327 16.35 14.73 -9.68
N ILE A 328 15.02 14.61 -9.65
CA ILE A 328 14.26 14.10 -8.50
C ILE A 328 14.18 12.57 -8.61
N ALA A 329 14.05 11.90 -7.47
CA ALA A 329 13.92 10.45 -7.42
C ALA A 329 12.60 10.00 -8.05
N LEU A 330 12.63 8.84 -8.72
CA LEU A 330 11.44 8.13 -9.18
C LEU A 330 10.72 7.49 -7.98
N PHE A 331 9.40 7.66 -7.90
CA PHE A 331 8.57 7.01 -6.88
C PHE A 331 7.83 5.82 -7.47
N LYS A 332 7.87 4.68 -6.79
CA LYS A 332 7.30 3.41 -7.26
C LYS A 332 6.33 2.81 -6.25
N VAL A 333 5.16 2.40 -6.70
CA VAL A 333 4.17 1.66 -5.90
C VAL A 333 4.59 0.20 -5.74
N ALA A 334 4.38 -0.38 -4.56
CA ALA A 334 4.71 -1.77 -4.26
C ALA A 334 3.68 -2.42 -3.35
N ASP A 335 3.85 -3.73 -3.14
CA ASP A 335 3.05 -4.55 -2.22
C ASP A 335 1.63 -4.88 -2.72
N PHE A 336 1.58 -5.59 -3.83
CA PHE A 336 0.34 -6.05 -4.48
C PHE A 336 -0.27 -7.31 -3.85
N GLY A 337 0.11 -7.63 -2.60
CA GLY A 337 -0.36 -8.84 -1.92
C GLY A 337 -1.86 -8.84 -1.59
N LEU A 338 -2.47 -7.65 -1.50
CA LEU A 338 -3.91 -7.48 -1.29
C LEU A 338 -4.66 -7.04 -2.55
N ALA A 339 -3.95 -6.75 -3.64
CA ALA A 339 -4.54 -6.21 -4.84
C ALA A 339 -5.53 -7.19 -5.48
N SER A 340 -6.54 -6.66 -6.16
CA SER A 340 -7.60 -7.43 -6.83
C SER A 340 -8.23 -6.58 -7.93
N THR A 341 -8.82 -7.22 -8.94
CA THR A 341 -9.39 -6.51 -10.09
C THR A 341 -10.83 -6.09 -9.84
N SER A 342 -11.30 -5.01 -10.51
CA SER A 342 -12.71 -4.60 -10.44
C SER A 342 -13.64 -5.75 -10.86
N ARG A 343 -13.24 -6.51 -11.88
CA ARG A 343 -13.93 -7.72 -12.34
C ARG A 343 -14.01 -8.80 -11.27
N GLU A 344 -12.97 -9.04 -10.48
CA GLU A 344 -13.03 -9.96 -9.34
C GLU A 344 -13.98 -9.45 -8.25
N THR A 345 -14.00 -8.14 -8.01
CA THR A 345 -14.86 -7.54 -6.97
C THR A 345 -16.35 -7.47 -7.35
N ARG A 346 -16.68 -7.40 -8.66
CA ARG A 346 -18.07 -7.29 -9.17
C ARG A 346 -18.61 -8.54 -9.86
N ARG A 347 -17.72 -9.40 -10.38
CA ARG A 347 -17.98 -10.61 -11.17
C ARG A 347 -19.14 -10.51 -12.19
N VAL A 348 -18.96 -9.65 -13.20
CA VAL A 348 -19.82 -9.49 -14.39
C VAL A 348 -19.76 -10.71 -15.37
N ASP A 349 -19.18 -11.84 -14.97
CA ASP A 349 -18.84 -12.95 -15.88
C ASP A 349 -19.86 -14.07 -16.03
N SER A 350 -20.96 -14.05 -15.27
CA SER A 350 -22.10 -14.87 -15.64
C SER A 350 -22.86 -14.11 -16.73
N ALA A 351 -22.56 -14.41 -17.99
CA ALA A 351 -23.29 -13.91 -19.18
C ALA A 351 -24.78 -14.33 -19.24
N ALA A 352 -25.34 -14.81 -18.14
CA ALA A 352 -26.77 -15.02 -17.95
C ALA A 352 -27.20 -14.16 -16.75
N PRO A 353 -28.23 -13.30 -16.88
CA PRO A 353 -28.89 -12.75 -15.71
C PRO A 353 -29.33 -13.93 -14.83
N PRO A 354 -29.09 -13.89 -13.52
CA PRO A 354 -29.61 -14.91 -12.61
C PRO A 354 -31.13 -14.97 -12.77
N ALA A 355 -31.69 -16.18 -12.70
CA ALA A 355 -33.15 -16.34 -12.67
C ALA A 355 -33.72 -15.50 -11.52
N PRO A 356 -34.92 -14.91 -11.65
CA PRO A 356 -35.51 -14.03 -10.65
C PRO A 356 -35.62 -14.65 -9.24
N ASP A 357 -35.53 -15.98 -9.13
CA ASP A 357 -35.63 -16.73 -7.88
C ASP A 357 -34.31 -17.43 -7.46
N SER A 358 -33.21 -17.23 -8.19
CA SER A 358 -31.88 -17.68 -7.79
C SER A 358 -31.12 -16.55 -7.11
N LEU A 359 -30.55 -16.80 -5.93
CA LEU A 359 -29.57 -15.88 -5.34
C LEU A 359 -28.53 -15.56 -6.43
N PRO A 360 -28.29 -14.27 -6.77
CA PRO A 360 -27.50 -13.88 -7.93
C PRO A 360 -26.02 -14.30 -7.88
N PHE A 361 -25.60 -14.90 -6.77
CA PHE A 361 -24.23 -15.22 -6.46
C PHE A 361 -24.14 -16.64 -5.87
N PRO A 362 -23.35 -17.57 -6.43
CA PRO A 362 -23.06 -18.82 -5.73
C PRO A 362 -22.39 -18.48 -4.40
N ASP A 363 -22.82 -19.14 -3.31
CA ASP A 363 -22.53 -18.84 -1.90
C ASP A 363 -21.13 -18.25 -1.62
N GLY A 364 -20.08 -18.77 -2.28
CA GLY A 364 -18.69 -18.26 -2.22
C GLY A 364 -18.45 -16.79 -2.58
N VAL A 365 -19.33 -16.14 -3.34
CA VAL A 365 -19.12 -14.79 -3.89
C VAL A 365 -19.50 -13.70 -2.88
N SER A 366 -20.59 -13.86 -2.12
CA SER A 366 -20.93 -12.92 -1.04
C SER A 366 -19.80 -12.93 0.01
N LYS A 367 -19.23 -14.09 0.34
CA LYS A 367 -18.04 -14.16 1.23
C LYS A 367 -16.84 -13.36 0.70
N TYR A 368 -16.59 -13.40 -0.61
CA TYR A 368 -15.44 -12.71 -1.21
C TYR A 368 -15.54 -11.19 -1.10
N ILE A 369 -16.71 -10.59 -1.34
CA ILE A 369 -16.83 -9.12 -1.27
C ILE A 369 -16.66 -8.61 0.17
N TRP A 370 -17.09 -9.39 1.16
CA TRP A 370 -16.85 -9.12 2.58
C TRP A 370 -15.35 -9.26 2.96
N GLU A 371 -14.63 -10.22 2.36
CA GLU A 371 -13.18 -10.34 2.49
C GLU A 371 -12.45 -9.15 1.85
N VAL A 372 -12.89 -8.70 0.68
CA VAL A 372 -12.35 -7.50 0.00
C VAL A 372 -12.58 -6.26 0.85
N ARG A 373 -13.78 -6.08 1.40
CA ARG A 373 -14.10 -4.98 2.32
C ARG A 373 -13.11 -4.94 3.48
N ALA A 374 -12.68 -6.10 4.01
CA ALA A 374 -11.76 -6.17 5.13
C ALA A 374 -10.28 -5.89 4.79
N LYS A 375 -9.89 -5.80 3.51
CA LYS A 375 -8.51 -5.55 3.05
C LYS A 375 -8.00 -4.15 3.41
N GLY A 376 -6.68 -3.99 3.38
CA GLY A 376 -6.01 -2.72 3.59
C GLY A 376 -5.65 -2.46 5.05
N LYS A 377 -5.02 -1.31 5.28
CA LYS A 377 -4.54 -0.89 6.59
C LYS A 377 -5.49 0.09 7.26
N HIS A 378 -5.58 -0.02 8.59
CA HIS A 378 -6.31 0.93 9.42
C HIS A 378 -5.82 2.36 9.18
N GLY A 379 -6.74 3.26 8.86
CA GLY A 379 -6.48 4.66 8.51
C GLY A 379 -6.37 4.92 7.00
N TYR A 380 -6.29 3.88 6.18
CA TYR A 380 -6.16 3.98 4.72
C TYR A 380 -7.26 3.20 3.98
N TYR A 381 -8.34 2.84 4.68
CA TYR A 381 -9.50 2.22 4.04
C TYR A 381 -10.19 3.22 3.11
N LEU A 382 -10.70 2.70 2.00
CA LEU A 382 -11.48 3.44 1.01
C LEU A 382 -12.89 3.75 1.55
N PRO A 383 -13.52 4.88 1.18
CA PRO A 383 -14.94 5.12 1.45
C PRO A 383 -15.80 3.90 1.08
N GLU A 384 -15.51 3.30 -0.06
CA GLU A 384 -16.15 2.10 -0.59
C GLU A 384 -16.06 0.86 0.34
N GLN A 385 -15.22 0.89 1.38
CA GLN A 385 -15.12 -0.17 2.41
C GLN A 385 -15.83 0.18 3.72
N PHE A 386 -15.99 1.46 4.05
CA PHE A 386 -16.39 1.86 5.39
C PHE A 386 -17.66 2.71 5.49
N THR A 387 -18.27 3.13 4.37
CA THR A 387 -19.49 3.95 4.43
C THR A 387 -20.63 3.26 5.19
N PRO A 388 -21.57 4.04 5.76
CA PRO A 388 -22.78 3.50 6.39
C PRO A 388 -23.67 2.69 5.45
N ASP A 389 -23.57 2.86 4.12
CA ASP A 389 -24.32 2.07 3.13
C ASP A 389 -24.08 0.56 3.28
N TRP A 390 -22.95 0.16 3.85
CA TRP A 390 -22.69 -1.25 4.16
C TRP A 390 -23.53 -1.82 5.31
N ASP A 391 -24.08 -0.96 6.15
CA ASP A 391 -24.87 -1.36 7.32
C ASP A 391 -26.35 -1.56 6.97
N SER A 392 -26.77 -1.15 5.77
CA SER A 392 -28.09 -1.48 5.21
C SER A 392 -28.12 -2.81 4.47
N VAL A 393 -26.96 -3.46 4.27
CA VAL A 393 -26.87 -4.79 3.66
C VAL A 393 -27.52 -5.81 4.60
N ARG A 394 -28.49 -6.57 4.08
CA ARG A 394 -29.20 -7.62 4.80
C ARG A 394 -28.24 -8.73 5.19
N LEU A 395 -28.52 -9.39 6.33
CA LEU A 395 -27.78 -10.59 6.72
C LEU A 395 -27.84 -11.62 5.59
N TRP A 396 -26.71 -12.29 5.34
CA TRP A 396 -26.57 -13.29 4.28
C TRP A 396 -26.60 -12.72 2.86
N SER A 397 -26.42 -11.40 2.70
CA SER A 397 -26.47 -10.69 1.43
C SER A 397 -25.18 -9.91 1.17
N ASP A 398 -25.19 -9.16 0.07
CA ASP A 398 -24.14 -8.23 -0.35
C ASP A 398 -24.76 -6.96 -0.96
N PRO A 399 -23.97 -5.88 -1.11
CA PRO A 399 -24.49 -4.61 -1.65
C PRO A 399 -25.09 -4.69 -3.05
N PHE A 400 -24.67 -5.64 -3.89
CA PHE A 400 -25.18 -5.78 -5.25
C PHE A 400 -26.55 -6.47 -5.25
N THR A 401 -26.68 -7.57 -4.50
CA THR A 401 -27.94 -8.31 -4.33
C THR A 401 -29.04 -7.42 -3.74
N ASP A 402 -28.68 -6.58 -2.76
CA ASP A 402 -29.63 -5.68 -2.11
C ASP A 402 -29.93 -4.40 -2.93
N GLY A 403 -29.32 -4.24 -4.11
CA GLY A 403 -29.51 -3.06 -4.97
C GLY A 403 -28.93 -1.76 -4.39
N ILE A 404 -28.05 -1.86 -3.38
CA ILE A 404 -27.32 -0.73 -2.80
C ILE A 404 -26.25 -0.26 -3.79
N THR A 405 -25.61 -1.20 -4.48
CA THR A 405 -24.57 -0.93 -5.48
C THR A 405 -24.96 -1.57 -6.80
N ASP A 406 -24.88 -0.81 -7.89
CA ASP A 406 -25.19 -1.33 -9.21
C ASP A 406 -24.03 -2.18 -9.74
N ILE A 407 -24.34 -3.34 -10.31
CA ILE A 407 -23.33 -4.27 -10.83
C ILE A 407 -22.58 -3.73 -12.04
N ASN A 408 -23.20 -2.82 -12.80
CA ASN A 408 -22.56 -2.13 -13.93
C ASN A 408 -21.65 -0.99 -13.44
N GLY A 409 -21.62 -0.73 -12.14
CA GLY A 409 -20.70 0.22 -11.53
C GLY A 409 -21.14 1.67 -11.65
N ASN A 410 -22.43 1.95 -11.44
CA ASN A 410 -22.90 3.33 -11.28
C ASN A 410 -22.04 4.07 -10.24
N LEU A 411 -21.32 5.10 -10.69
CA LEU A 411 -20.35 5.83 -9.88
C LEU A 411 -20.99 6.71 -8.80
N GLU A 412 -22.32 6.84 -8.80
CA GLU A 412 -23.07 7.49 -7.73
C GLU A 412 -23.13 6.65 -6.44
N HIS A 413 -22.95 5.33 -6.54
CA HIS A 413 -22.99 4.42 -5.38
C HIS A 413 -21.59 4.29 -4.78
N VAL A 414 -21.49 4.13 -3.45
CA VAL A 414 -20.19 4.12 -2.75
C VAL A 414 -19.80 2.71 -2.26
N ALA A 415 -20.63 2.05 -1.45
CA ALA A 415 -20.29 0.73 -0.91
C ALA A 415 -19.90 -0.28 -2.01
N ALA A 416 -18.83 -1.05 -1.80
CA ALA A 416 -18.33 -2.07 -2.72
C ALA A 416 -17.97 -1.59 -4.14
N ASN A 417 -18.08 -0.30 -4.44
CA ASN A 417 -17.91 0.23 -5.79
C ASN A 417 -16.43 0.46 -6.11
N TYR A 418 -15.65 -0.61 -6.20
CA TYR A 418 -14.20 -0.53 -6.42
C TYR A 418 -13.85 -0.37 -7.90
N GLY A 419 -12.84 0.45 -8.18
CA GLY A 419 -12.31 0.67 -9.54
C GLY A 419 -11.05 1.53 -9.53
N ALA A 420 -10.66 2.06 -10.69
CA ALA A 420 -9.48 2.95 -10.81
C ALA A 420 -9.57 4.16 -9.86
N TRP A 421 -10.77 4.71 -9.65
CA TRP A 421 -11.03 5.81 -8.71
C TRP A 421 -10.73 5.46 -7.24
N SER A 422 -10.70 4.18 -6.87
CA SER A 422 -10.30 3.75 -5.54
C SER A 422 -8.79 3.92 -5.33
N ASN A 423 -7.98 3.64 -6.35
CA ASN A 423 -6.54 3.94 -6.30
C ASN A 423 -6.29 5.45 -6.30
N ILE A 424 -7.06 6.23 -7.08
CA ILE A 424 -7.01 7.71 -7.06
C ILE A 424 -7.27 8.24 -5.65
N TRP A 425 -8.25 7.69 -4.94
CA TRP A 425 -8.51 8.07 -3.55
C TRP A 425 -7.30 7.79 -2.63
N GLN A 426 -6.68 6.60 -2.74
CA GLN A 426 -5.51 6.28 -1.90
C GLN A 426 -4.30 7.16 -2.24
N VAL A 427 -4.09 7.51 -3.50
CA VAL A 427 -3.09 8.50 -3.91
C VAL A 427 -3.43 9.87 -3.32
N GLY A 428 -4.69 10.31 -3.38
CA GLY A 428 -5.15 11.53 -2.73
C GLY A 428 -4.87 11.54 -1.24
N GLN A 429 -5.03 10.40 -0.56
CA GLN A 429 -4.74 10.26 0.86
C GLN A 429 -3.24 10.37 1.17
N ILE A 430 -2.38 9.81 0.31
CA ILE A 430 -0.92 9.97 0.40
C ILE A 430 -0.53 11.44 0.19
N MET A 431 -1.08 12.08 -0.84
CA MET A 431 -0.81 13.49 -1.12
C MET A 431 -1.29 14.41 0.00
N TRP A 432 -2.43 14.09 0.61
CA TRP A 432 -2.91 14.77 1.82
C TRP A 432 -1.89 14.63 2.96
N CYS A 433 -1.34 13.43 3.21
CA CYS A 433 -0.28 13.25 4.20
C CYS A 433 0.99 14.04 3.86
N CYS A 434 1.34 14.16 2.57
CA CYS A 434 2.47 14.97 2.12
C CYS A 434 2.26 16.47 2.40
N ILE A 435 1.05 16.98 2.13
CA ILE A 435 0.70 18.40 2.31
C ILE A 435 0.62 18.76 3.81
N THR A 436 -0.12 17.97 4.58
CA THR A 436 -0.41 18.27 5.99
C THR A 436 0.70 17.82 6.93
N LEU A 437 1.53 16.86 6.51
CA LEU A 437 2.45 16.14 7.40
C LEU A 437 1.72 15.58 8.62
N LEU A 438 0.54 14.99 8.39
CA LEU A 438 -0.26 14.27 9.38
C LEU A 438 -0.53 12.85 8.90
N ASN A 439 -0.79 11.94 9.84
CA ASN A 439 -1.40 10.65 9.51
C ASN A 439 -2.88 10.88 9.14
N PRO A 440 -3.52 9.97 8.37
CA PRO A 440 -4.93 10.14 7.97
C PRO A 440 -5.87 10.38 9.15
N ASN A 441 -6.92 11.15 8.88
CA ASN A 441 -7.93 11.53 9.88
C ASN A 441 -8.57 10.30 10.54
N ARG A 442 -8.73 10.37 11.87
CA ARG A 442 -9.39 9.35 12.68
C ARG A 442 -10.30 9.99 13.73
N PRO A 443 -11.63 9.92 13.58
CA PRO A 443 -12.37 9.30 12.46
C PRO A 443 -12.18 9.95 11.08
N PRO A 444 -12.41 9.19 9.99
CA PRO A 444 -12.52 9.76 8.65
C PRO A 444 -13.92 10.34 8.43
N ILE A 445 -14.06 11.65 8.60
CA ILE A 445 -15.34 12.36 8.42
C ILE A 445 -15.22 13.27 7.19
N PRO A 446 -16.09 13.11 6.17
CA PRO A 446 -16.04 13.97 5.00
C PRO A 446 -16.70 15.33 5.30
N GLN A 447 -16.19 16.38 4.67
CA GLN A 447 -16.69 17.76 4.78
C GLN A 447 -17.22 18.25 3.43
N PRO A 448 -18.11 19.25 3.39
CA PRO A 448 -18.48 19.92 2.13
C PRO A 448 -17.23 20.43 1.40
N MET A 449 -17.11 20.18 0.10
CA MET A 449 -16.03 20.74 -0.72
C MET A 449 -16.12 22.28 -0.68
N PRO A 450 -15.14 23.00 -0.07
CA PRO A 450 -15.23 24.44 0.12
C PRO A 450 -15.35 25.24 -1.18
N THR A 451 -14.78 24.74 -2.26
CA THR A 451 -14.70 25.41 -3.57
C THR A 451 -15.86 25.05 -4.51
N ALA A 452 -16.70 24.09 -4.13
CA ALA A 452 -17.89 23.74 -4.90
C ALA A 452 -18.99 24.82 -4.76
N PRO A 453 -19.75 25.11 -5.83
CA PRO A 453 -20.82 26.10 -5.81
C PRO A 453 -22.00 25.65 -4.92
N GLY A 454 -22.84 26.61 -4.51
CA GLY A 454 -24.07 26.36 -3.76
C GLY A 454 -23.89 26.34 -2.22
N PRO A 455 -24.99 26.12 -1.46
CA PRO A 455 -24.95 26.05 0.00
C PRO A 455 -24.22 24.78 0.49
N ALA A 456 -23.51 24.87 1.62
CA ALA A 456 -22.66 23.81 2.15
C ALA A 456 -23.36 22.44 2.28
N ALA A 457 -24.64 22.42 2.63
CA ALA A 457 -25.43 21.18 2.75
C ALA A 457 -25.59 20.41 1.42
N SER A 458 -25.56 21.12 0.28
CA SER A 458 -25.74 20.55 -1.07
C SER A 458 -24.43 20.23 -1.78
N ARG A 459 -23.30 20.69 -1.23
CA ARG A 459 -22.00 20.50 -1.87
C ARG A 459 -21.57 19.04 -1.81
N PRO A 460 -20.86 18.55 -2.82
CA PRO A 460 -20.30 17.22 -2.79
C PRO A 460 -19.25 17.14 -1.66
N ARG A 461 -19.04 15.93 -1.13
CA ARG A 461 -18.31 15.73 0.13
C ARG A 461 -16.90 15.21 -0.14
N THR A 462 -15.92 15.75 0.56
CA THR A 462 -14.50 15.36 0.47
C THR A 462 -13.90 15.06 1.83
N TYR A 463 -13.01 14.08 1.90
CA TYR A 463 -12.17 13.83 3.06
C TYR A 463 -10.92 14.73 3.12
N GLY A 464 -10.70 15.55 2.07
CA GLY A 464 -9.54 16.41 1.90
C GLY A 464 -9.81 17.91 2.05
N ALA A 465 -10.94 18.34 2.61
CA ALA A 465 -11.28 19.78 2.72
C ALA A 465 -10.18 20.60 3.42
N ASP A 466 -9.45 19.97 4.35
CA ASP A 466 -8.40 20.59 5.14
C ASP A 466 -7.23 21.14 4.32
N VAL A 467 -6.89 20.51 3.18
CA VAL A 467 -5.77 21.00 2.36
C VAL A 467 -6.12 22.30 1.63
N LEU A 468 -7.38 22.72 1.68
CA LEU A 468 -7.84 24.01 1.17
C LEU A 468 -7.75 25.14 2.21
N ASP A 469 -7.25 24.86 3.42
CA ASP A 469 -6.91 25.91 4.36
C ASP A 469 -5.84 26.85 3.76
N PRO A 470 -5.96 28.18 3.96
CA PRO A 470 -5.00 29.15 3.45
C PRO A 470 -3.53 28.82 3.75
N ILE A 471 -3.22 28.15 4.86
CA ILE A 471 -1.84 27.77 5.21
C ILE A 471 -1.23 26.80 4.18
N TYR A 472 -2.04 25.92 3.61
CA TYR A 472 -1.58 24.96 2.60
C TYR A 472 -1.71 25.53 1.20
N VAL A 473 -2.81 26.22 0.90
CA VAL A 473 -3.03 26.88 -0.39
C VAL A 473 -1.94 27.91 -0.69
N ASN A 474 -1.57 28.75 0.27
CA ASN A 474 -0.52 29.76 0.07
C ASN A 474 0.85 29.12 -0.20
N ARG A 475 1.07 27.88 0.27
CA ARG A 475 2.33 27.15 0.10
C ARG A 475 2.36 26.31 -1.18
N TYR A 476 1.32 25.52 -1.41
CA TYR A 476 1.24 24.51 -2.45
C TYR A 476 0.39 24.93 -3.66
N GLY A 477 -0.25 26.09 -3.59
CA GLY A 477 -1.11 26.63 -4.64
C GLY A 477 -2.51 26.02 -4.60
N GLN A 478 -3.50 26.85 -4.92
CA GLN A 478 -4.92 26.46 -4.91
C GLN A 478 -5.19 25.21 -5.76
N ARG A 479 -4.69 25.20 -7.01
CA ARG A 479 -4.97 24.10 -7.96
C ARG A 479 -4.47 22.74 -7.48
N MET A 480 -3.27 22.67 -6.88
CA MET A 480 -2.72 21.43 -6.33
C MET A 480 -3.58 20.92 -5.16
N CYS A 481 -3.90 21.80 -4.22
CA CYS A 481 -4.72 21.44 -3.06
C CYS A 481 -6.14 21.01 -3.47
N GLU A 482 -6.76 21.70 -4.43
CA GLU A 482 -8.08 21.34 -4.98
C GLU A 482 -8.05 19.99 -5.69
N LEU A 483 -7.02 19.69 -6.46
CA LEU A 483 -6.88 18.40 -7.13
C LEU A 483 -6.74 17.25 -6.13
N VAL A 484 -5.94 17.44 -5.07
CA VAL A 484 -5.83 16.46 -3.97
C VAL A 484 -7.17 16.29 -3.24
N ALA A 485 -7.88 17.39 -2.94
CA ALA A 485 -9.19 17.33 -2.30
C ALA A 485 -10.24 16.61 -3.19
N ARG A 486 -10.19 16.78 -4.52
CA ARG A 486 -11.05 16.06 -5.46
C ARG A 486 -10.70 14.58 -5.60
N CYS A 487 -9.44 14.19 -5.45
CA CYS A 487 -9.10 12.76 -5.36
C CYS A 487 -9.75 12.11 -4.13
N LEU A 488 -9.96 12.88 -3.07
CA LEU A 488 -10.55 12.46 -1.79
C LEU A 488 -12.07 12.63 -1.71
N MET A 489 -12.79 12.76 -2.84
CA MET A 489 -14.24 12.84 -2.82
C MET A 489 -14.87 11.55 -2.31
N HIS A 490 -15.98 11.70 -1.60
CA HIS A 490 -16.73 10.60 -1.00
C HIS A 490 -17.29 9.66 -2.07
N LYS A 491 -18.01 10.22 -3.05
CA LYS A 491 -18.53 9.46 -4.18
C LYS A 491 -17.44 9.21 -5.23
N PRO A 492 -17.38 8.00 -5.81
CA PRO A 492 -16.54 7.72 -6.98
C PRO A 492 -16.74 8.69 -8.14
N ALA A 493 -18.00 9.06 -8.47
CA ALA A 493 -18.34 9.93 -9.60
C ALA A 493 -17.73 11.34 -9.49
N ASP A 494 -17.53 11.83 -8.28
CA ASP A 494 -17.01 13.18 -8.02
C ASP A 494 -15.48 13.25 -8.09
N ARG A 495 -14.78 12.10 -8.15
CA ARG A 495 -13.32 12.03 -8.25
C ARG A 495 -12.88 12.29 -9.70
N PRO A 496 -11.70 12.89 -9.93
CA PRO A 496 -11.21 13.09 -11.30
C PRO A 496 -11.01 11.73 -11.98
N SER A 497 -11.26 11.67 -13.29
CA SER A 497 -10.81 10.51 -14.07
C SER A 497 -9.28 10.48 -14.14
N LEU A 498 -8.69 9.34 -14.54
CA LEU A 498 -7.24 9.28 -14.76
C LEU A 498 -6.79 10.27 -15.84
N GLN A 499 -7.62 10.51 -16.85
CA GLN A 499 -7.33 11.45 -17.92
C GLN A 499 -7.35 12.89 -17.41
N ASP A 500 -8.37 13.27 -16.63
CA ASP A 500 -8.45 14.60 -16.02
C ASP A 500 -7.27 14.82 -15.06
N LEU A 501 -6.95 13.81 -14.24
CA LEU A 501 -5.86 13.87 -13.27
C LEU A 501 -4.50 14.08 -13.95
N GLN A 502 -4.21 13.37 -15.05
CA GLN A 502 -2.98 13.57 -15.82
C GLN A 502 -2.93 14.96 -16.47
N ALA A 503 -4.01 15.36 -17.16
CA ALA A 503 -4.08 16.65 -17.85
C ALA A 503 -3.89 17.82 -16.88
N GLU A 504 -4.57 17.79 -15.73
CA GLU A 504 -4.44 18.84 -14.72
C GLU A 504 -3.08 18.85 -14.04
N LEU A 505 -2.46 17.67 -13.81
CA LEU A 505 -1.10 17.61 -13.29
C LEU A 505 -0.09 18.22 -14.25
N ASP A 506 -0.20 17.96 -15.55
CA ASP A 506 0.67 18.55 -16.56
C ASP A 506 0.55 20.08 -16.57
N GLU A 507 -0.66 20.63 -16.40
CA GLU A 507 -0.89 22.08 -16.33
C GLU A 507 -0.32 22.74 -15.08
N ILE A 508 -0.35 22.07 -13.92
CA ILE A 508 0.13 22.64 -12.65
C ILE A 508 1.60 22.33 -12.36
N ARG A 509 2.30 21.70 -13.32
CA ARG A 509 3.73 21.40 -13.21
C ARG A 509 4.52 22.68 -12.95
N PRO A 510 5.31 22.76 -11.86
CA PRO A 510 6.14 23.93 -11.60
C PRO A 510 7.13 24.17 -12.75
N PRO A 511 7.19 25.39 -13.31
CA PRO A 511 8.05 25.68 -14.44
C PRO A 511 9.53 25.74 -14.04
N GLY A 512 10.41 25.46 -15.00
CA GLY A 512 11.85 25.66 -14.87
C GLY A 512 12.60 24.49 -14.22
N PRO A 513 13.94 24.61 -14.13
CA PRO A 513 14.78 23.54 -13.61
C PRO A 513 14.66 23.42 -12.08
N ILE A 514 15.07 22.26 -11.55
CA ILE A 514 15.16 22.04 -10.11
C ILE A 514 15.97 23.16 -9.41
N THR A 515 15.37 23.79 -8.40
CA THR A 515 15.99 24.91 -7.68
C THR A 515 17.13 24.41 -6.75
N PRO A 516 18.12 25.25 -6.40
CA PRO A 516 19.13 24.90 -5.40
C PRO A 516 18.54 24.43 -4.06
N LEU A 517 17.43 25.07 -3.64
CA LEU A 517 16.70 24.70 -2.43
C LEU A 517 16.11 23.28 -2.55
N THR A 518 15.46 22.98 -3.68
CA THR A 518 14.91 21.63 -3.94
C THR A 518 16.01 20.58 -3.96
N ARG A 519 17.16 20.85 -4.62
CA ARG A 519 18.32 19.94 -4.58
C ARG A 519 18.86 19.73 -3.17
N ALA A 520 18.90 20.78 -2.34
CA ALA A 520 19.31 20.66 -0.95
C ALA A 520 18.33 19.80 -0.14
N TRP A 521 17.03 20.00 -0.37
CA TRP A 521 15.97 19.21 0.26
C TRP A 521 16.06 17.73 -0.13
N VAL A 522 16.14 17.42 -1.43
CA VAL A 522 16.27 16.04 -1.94
C VAL A 522 17.51 15.39 -1.35
N ARG A 523 18.67 16.08 -1.39
CA ARG A 523 19.89 15.57 -0.75
C ARG A 523 19.77 15.40 0.75
N LYS A 524 18.90 16.12 1.45
CA LYS A 524 18.73 16.02 2.91
C LYS A 524 17.85 14.84 3.29
N TYR A 525 16.71 14.67 2.62
CA TYR A 525 15.67 13.72 3.02
C TYR A 525 15.64 12.45 2.17
N ILE A 526 15.95 12.56 0.88
CA ILE A 526 16.04 11.46 -0.08
C ILE A 526 17.53 11.10 -0.24
N ARG A 527 18.09 10.52 0.83
CA ARG A 527 19.43 9.91 0.81
C ARG A 527 19.29 8.42 0.60
N ASP A 528 20.42 7.79 0.29
CA ASP A 528 20.54 6.35 0.41
C ASP A 528 20.04 5.90 1.77
N ALA A 529 19.26 4.81 1.81
CA ALA A 529 18.95 4.15 3.05
C ALA A 529 20.27 3.92 3.80
N PRO A 530 20.31 4.14 5.13
CA PRO A 530 21.54 3.94 5.88
C PRO A 530 22.14 2.57 5.56
N ALA A 531 23.47 2.56 5.42
CA ALA A 531 24.23 1.33 5.22
C ALA A 531 23.82 0.28 6.26
N ALA A 532 24.01 -1.00 5.96
CA ALA A 532 23.56 -2.19 6.70
C ALA A 532 23.71 -2.20 8.23
N ARG A 533 24.35 -1.20 8.84
CA ARG A 533 24.58 -1.04 10.27
C ARG A 533 23.41 -0.43 11.06
N ALA A 534 22.32 0.02 10.42
CA ALA A 534 21.21 0.67 11.10
C ALA A 534 20.08 -0.31 11.49
N ARG A 535 20.19 -0.88 12.70
CA ARG A 535 19.10 -1.14 13.67
C ARG A 535 17.96 -2.11 13.34
N LEU A 536 18.13 -3.11 12.49
CA LEU A 536 17.20 -4.25 12.45
C LEU A 536 17.97 -5.56 12.50
N VAL A 537 17.76 -6.30 13.61
CA VAL A 537 18.17 -7.70 13.86
C VAL A 537 19.20 -8.19 12.85
N ASP A 538 20.48 -7.97 13.16
CA ASP A 538 21.57 -8.50 12.35
C ASP A 538 21.52 -10.03 12.46
N PHE A 539 21.13 -10.69 11.37
CA PHE A 539 21.68 -12.01 11.09
C PHE A 539 23.17 -11.78 10.82
N ASN A 540 23.99 -11.95 11.85
CA ASN A 540 25.43 -11.79 11.69
C ASN A 540 25.94 -12.97 10.84
N PHE A 541 26.12 -12.72 9.55
CA PHE A 541 26.47 -13.75 8.56
C PHE A 541 27.94 -13.63 8.17
N ARG A 542 28.75 -14.62 8.56
CA ARG A 542 30.08 -14.88 7.98
C ARG A 542 30.07 -16.32 7.46
N PRO A 543 29.91 -16.55 6.15
CA PRO A 543 29.87 -17.89 5.60
C PRO A 543 31.24 -18.54 5.74
N GLU A 544 31.27 -19.69 6.39
CA GLU A 544 32.36 -20.66 6.29
C GLU A 544 31.73 -21.98 5.84
N PHE A 545 32.13 -22.46 4.66
CA PHE A 545 31.65 -23.70 4.08
C PHE A 545 32.72 -24.77 4.22
N ASN A 546 32.33 -26.00 4.59
CA ASN A 546 33.20 -27.17 4.50
C ASN A 546 32.49 -28.32 3.79
N ALA A 547 33.20 -29.44 3.56
CA ALA A 547 32.68 -30.61 2.87
C ALA A 547 31.44 -31.26 3.53
N ALA A 548 31.10 -30.88 4.77
CA ALA A 548 29.97 -31.41 5.52
C ALA A 548 28.78 -30.43 5.63
N GLY A 549 28.88 -29.20 5.10
CA GLY A 549 27.82 -28.20 5.20
C GLY A 549 28.30 -26.77 5.51
N ALA A 550 27.34 -25.86 5.71
CA ALA A 550 27.63 -24.54 6.26
C ALA A 550 27.99 -24.67 7.75
N ARG A 551 29.24 -24.32 8.12
CA ARG A 551 29.72 -24.40 9.51
C ARG A 551 29.10 -23.31 10.40
N ASN A 552 28.70 -22.19 9.81
CA ASN A 552 28.06 -21.06 10.49
C ASN A 552 26.59 -20.93 10.09
N ARG A 553 25.71 -21.24 11.05
CA ARG A 553 24.25 -21.11 10.96
C ARG A 553 23.86 -19.63 10.93
N LEU A 554 22.79 -19.25 10.23
CA LEU A 554 22.15 -17.95 10.45
C LEU A 554 21.79 -17.87 11.95
N TYR A 555 22.47 -17.00 12.69
CA TYR A 555 22.17 -16.76 14.10
C TYR A 555 21.12 -15.66 14.19
N TRP A 556 20.06 -15.93 14.93
CA TRP A 556 19.13 -14.88 15.32
C TRP A 556 19.65 -14.21 16.59
N LEU A 557 19.88 -12.89 16.53
CA LEU A 557 20.23 -12.07 17.68
C LEU A 557 18.97 -11.34 18.14
N LYS A 558 18.62 -11.43 19.44
CA LYS A 558 17.60 -10.54 20.01
C LYS A 558 18.00 -9.07 19.80
N PRO A 559 17.03 -8.13 19.82
CA PRO A 559 17.35 -6.70 19.86
C PRO A 559 18.43 -6.43 20.90
N ARG A 560 19.41 -5.62 20.50
CA ARG A 560 20.51 -5.22 21.39
C ARG A 560 19.93 -4.38 22.53
N ASP A 561 20.50 -4.53 23.73
CA ASP A 561 20.11 -3.70 24.87
C ASP A 561 20.56 -2.23 24.66
N ALA A 562 20.23 -1.37 25.62
CA ALA A 562 20.60 0.05 25.60
C ALA A 562 22.12 0.29 25.53
N ASN A 563 22.93 -0.75 25.78
CA ASN A 563 24.39 -0.72 25.78
C ASN A 563 25.00 -1.45 24.57
N ASP A 564 24.19 -1.73 23.54
CA ASP A 564 24.59 -2.41 22.29
C ASP A 564 25.01 -3.88 22.45
N ASN A 565 24.71 -4.53 23.58
CA ASN A 565 25.01 -5.94 23.79
C ASN A 565 23.91 -6.85 23.23
N PRO A 566 24.25 -7.96 22.53
CA PRO A 566 23.27 -8.95 22.13
C PRO A 566 22.73 -9.72 23.35
N THR A 567 21.44 -9.58 23.64
CA THR A 567 20.80 -10.11 24.87
C THR A 567 20.60 -11.64 24.88
N ARG A 568 20.73 -12.32 23.73
CA ARG A 568 20.83 -13.80 23.61
C ARG A 568 21.18 -14.21 22.18
N ARG A 569 22.04 -15.23 22.04
CA ARG A 569 22.34 -15.92 20.77
C ARG A 569 21.40 -17.12 20.62
N PHE A 570 20.57 -17.14 19.58
CA PHE A 570 19.78 -18.33 19.26
C PHE A 570 20.57 -19.20 18.27
N THR A 571 20.93 -20.41 18.70
CA THR A 571 21.52 -21.47 17.88
C THR A 571 20.41 -22.42 17.45
N PRO A 572 19.96 -22.41 16.17
CA PRO A 572 18.78 -23.20 15.76
C PRO A 572 18.98 -24.71 15.80
N PHE A 573 20.21 -25.19 16.01
CA PHE A 573 20.44 -26.60 16.25
C PHE A 573 21.41 -26.78 17.42
N ARG A 574 21.03 -27.66 18.34
CA ARG A 574 21.99 -28.49 19.06
C ARG A 574 22.12 -29.77 18.25
#